data_AF-E2C6U3-F1
#
_entry.id   AF-E2C6U3-F1
#
_cell.length_a   1.000
_cell.length_b   1.000
_cell.length_c   1.000
_cell.angle_alpha   90.00
_cell.angle_beta   90.00
_cell.angle_gamma   90.00
#
_symmetry.space_group_name_H-M   'P 1'
#
loop_
_entity.id
_entity.type
_entity.pdbx_description
1 polymer ?
#
loop_
_entity_poly.entity_id
_entity_poly.type
_entity_poly.pdbx_seq_one_letter_code
_entity_poly.pdbx_strand_id
1 'polypeptide(L)'
;PAGSPDLPPLDFFFWGHIKSKVYATKPWNLEDLKNRIMQKACLITLEQISHVINSFYERLAHCQTVEGRHFEHLINEKVKNNSLKNVTYTRTHTH
;
A
#
# COMPACT_ATOMS: atom_id res chain seq x y z
N PRO A 1 -8.57 11.93 -19.03
CA PRO A 1 -7.49 10.98 -19.40
C PRO A 1 -7.99 9.54 -19.22
N ALA A 2 -7.99 8.77 -20.31
CA ALA A 2 -8.44 7.38 -20.33
C ALA A 2 -7.57 6.51 -19.42
N GLY A 3 -8.19 5.82 -18.45
CA GLY A 3 -7.50 4.88 -17.57
C GLY A 3 -7.67 5.09 -16.08
N SER A 4 -8.85 5.52 -15.61
CA SER A 4 -9.26 5.17 -14.25
C SER A 4 -10.08 3.89 -14.39
N PRO A 5 -9.51 2.68 -14.21
CA PRO A 5 -10.36 1.52 -14.03
C PRO A 5 -11.10 1.80 -12.73
N ASP A 6 -12.42 1.94 -12.81
CA ASP A 6 -13.32 2.32 -11.72
C ASP A 6 -13.44 1.20 -10.66
N LEU A 7 -12.30 0.65 -10.22
CA LEU A 7 -12.21 -0.18 -9.05
C LEU A 7 -11.99 0.72 -7.84
N PRO A 8 -12.80 0.55 -6.77
CA PRO A 8 -12.53 1.09 -5.46
C PRO A 8 -11.04 0.92 -5.09
N PRO A 9 -10.41 1.91 -4.44
CA PRO A 9 -9.02 1.83 -4.00
C PRO A 9 -8.73 0.58 -3.17
N LEU A 10 -9.74 0.14 -2.44
CA LEU A 10 -9.74 -1.10 -1.69
C LEU A 10 -9.63 -2.32 -2.59
N ASP A 11 -10.35 -2.37 -3.71
CA ASP A 11 -10.27 -3.47 -4.66
C ASP A 11 -8.92 -3.51 -5.38
N PHE A 12 -8.35 -2.34 -5.73
CA PHE A 12 -7.00 -2.29 -6.29
C PHE A 12 -5.95 -2.83 -5.30
N PHE A 13 -6.01 -2.37 -4.05
CA PHE A 13 -5.14 -2.86 -2.99
C PHE A 13 -5.35 -4.36 -2.73
N PHE A 14 -6.60 -4.78 -2.58
CA PHE A 14 -6.96 -6.16 -2.27
C PHE A 14 -6.47 -7.11 -3.36
N TRP A 15 -6.82 -6.84 -4.61
CA TRP A 15 -6.41 -7.70 -5.72
C TRP A 15 -4.90 -7.66 -5.96
N GLY A 16 -4.25 -6.50 -5.77
CA GLY A 16 -2.78 -6.40 -5.82
C GLY A 16 -2.10 -7.21 -4.72
N HIS A 17 -2.57 -7.08 -3.49
CA HIS A 17 -2.05 -7.77 -2.31
C HIS A 17 -2.23 -9.29 -2.42
N ILE A 18 -3.45 -9.74 -2.72
CA ILE A 18 -3.77 -11.15 -2.87
C ILE A 18 -2.97 -11.77 -4.01
N LYS A 19 -2.91 -11.13 -5.19
CA LYS A 19 -2.11 -11.65 -6.31
C LYS A 19 -0.63 -11.78 -5.93
N SER A 20 -0.04 -10.75 -5.33
CA SER A 20 1.36 -10.79 -4.90
C SER A 20 1.63 -11.95 -3.93
N LYS A 21 0.74 -12.21 -2.97
CA LYS A 21 0.91 -13.25 -1.95
C LYS A 21 0.60 -14.66 -2.47
N VAL A 22 -0.41 -14.81 -3.32
CA VAL A 22 -0.85 -16.10 -3.85
C VAL A 22 0.10 -16.61 -4.91
N TYR A 23 0.63 -15.72 -5.76
CA TYR A 23 1.57 -16.06 -6.83
C TYR A 23 3.04 -15.98 -6.42
N ALA A 24 3.36 -15.59 -5.17
CA ALA A 24 4.72 -15.66 -4.63
C ALA A 24 5.28 -17.09 -4.70
N THR A 25 4.42 -18.09 -4.61
CA THR A 25 4.75 -19.49 -4.89
C THR A 25 3.75 -20.05 -5.89
N LYS A 26 4.21 -20.85 -6.86
CA LYS A 26 3.32 -21.43 -7.87
C LYS A 26 2.27 -22.33 -7.19
N PRO A 27 0.96 -22.08 -7.36
CA PRO A 27 -0.07 -22.95 -6.81
C PRO A 27 -0.07 -24.28 -7.57
N TRP A 28 -0.32 -25.36 -6.84
CA TRP A 28 -0.23 -26.72 -7.38
C TRP A 28 -1.48 -27.10 -8.19
N ASN A 29 -2.65 -26.67 -7.74
CA ASN A 29 -3.94 -26.91 -8.39
C ASN A 29 -4.95 -25.80 -8.05
N LEU A 30 -6.15 -25.88 -8.63
CA LEU A 30 -7.22 -24.88 -8.42
C LEU A 30 -7.68 -24.80 -6.95
N GLU A 31 -7.67 -25.93 -6.23
CA GLU A 31 -8.10 -26.00 -4.84
C GLU A 31 -7.10 -25.32 -3.90
N ASP A 32 -5.81 -25.57 -4.10
CA ASP A 32 -4.72 -24.86 -3.43
C ASP A 32 -4.78 -23.36 -3.71
N LEU A 33 -5.06 -22.96 -4.96
CA LEU A 33 -5.26 -21.55 -5.31
C LEU A 33 -6.41 -20.92 -4.51
N LYS A 34 -7.58 -21.57 -4.46
CA LYS A 34 -8.75 -21.08 -3.70
C LYS A 34 -8.45 -20.96 -2.21
N ASN A 35 -7.85 -22.00 -1.63
CA ASN A 35 -7.50 -22.02 -0.21
C ASN A 35 -6.50 -20.92 0.15
N ARG A 36 -5.50 -20.68 -0.70
CA ARG A 36 -4.56 -19.57 -0.51
C ARG A 36 -5.25 -18.22 -0.58
N ILE A 37 -6.14 -18.01 -1.54
CA ILE A 37 -6.90 -16.75 -1.64
C ILE A 37 -7.71 -16.53 -0.35
N MET A 38 -8.46 -17.53 0.10
CA MET A 38 -9.25 -17.43 1.34
C MET A 38 -8.38 -17.15 2.56
N GLN A 39 -7.29 -17.91 2.75
CA GLN A 39 -6.38 -17.70 3.87
C GLN A 39 -5.77 -16.30 3.85
N LYS A 40 -5.29 -15.83 2.70
CA LYS A 40 -4.70 -14.49 2.60
C LYS A 40 -5.74 -13.38 2.77
N ALA A 41 -6.96 -13.57 2.29
CA ALA A 41 -8.05 -12.62 2.48
C ALA A 41 -8.45 -12.52 3.97
N CYS A 42 -8.54 -13.64 4.69
CA CYS A 42 -8.84 -13.65 6.12
C CYS A 42 -7.74 -13.01 6.99
N LEU A 43 -6.50 -12.93 6.50
CA LEU A 43 -5.39 -12.30 7.22
C LEU A 43 -5.35 -10.76 7.04
N ILE A 44 -6.20 -10.19 6.18
CA ILE A 44 -6.27 -8.75 6.00
C ILE A 44 -6.96 -8.14 7.22
N THR A 45 -6.26 -7.25 7.92
CA THR A 45 -6.78 -6.61 9.13
C THR A 45 -7.56 -5.33 8.81
N LEU A 46 -8.46 -4.94 9.72
CA LEU A 46 -9.18 -3.66 9.61
C LEU A 46 -8.22 -2.45 9.59
N GLU A 47 -7.09 -2.56 10.28
CA GLU A 47 -6.04 -1.54 10.28
C GLU A 47 -5.44 -1.33 8.87
N GLN A 48 -5.14 -2.42 8.17
CA GLN A 48 -4.65 -2.36 6.78
C GLN A 48 -5.68 -1.72 5.85
N ILE A 49 -6.96 -2.08 5.99
CA ILE A 49 -8.06 -1.48 5.22
C ILE A 49 -8.15 0.03 5.51
N SER A 50 -8.06 0.41 6.79
CA SER A 50 -8.14 1.81 7.21
C SER A 50 -6.97 2.64 6.65
N HIS A 51 -5.77 2.07 6.64
CA HIS A 51 -4.58 2.69 6.05
C HIS A 51 -4.73 2.91 4.54
N VAL A 52 -5.28 1.95 3.81
CA VAL A 52 -5.52 2.05 2.36
C VAL A 52 -6.52 3.16 2.07
N ILE A 53 -7.61 3.20 2.83
CA ILE A 53 -8.64 4.24 2.69
C ILE A 53 -8.06 5.62 3.02
N ASN A 54 -7.33 5.75 4.12
CA ASN A 54 -6.71 7.03 4.50
C ASN A 54 -5.69 7.49 3.46
N SER A 55 -4.81 6.60 2.99
CA SER A 55 -3.85 6.92 1.93
C SER A 55 -4.53 7.36 0.63
N PHE A 56 -5.68 6.77 0.30
CA PHE A 56 -6.46 7.20 -0.84
C PHE A 56 -7.02 8.62 -0.65
N TYR A 57 -7.61 8.92 0.51
CA TYR A 57 -8.09 10.27 0.81
C TYR A 57 -6.95 11.30 0.86
N GLU A 58 -5.79 10.96 1.41
CA GLU A 58 -4.60 11.82 1.36
C GLU A 58 -4.19 12.11 -0.08
N ARG A 59 -4.18 11.10 -0.96
CA ARG A 59 -3.89 11.31 -2.39
C ARG A 59 -4.94 12.17 -3.08
N LEU A 60 -6.22 12.00 -2.75
CA LEU A 60 -7.28 12.86 -3.27
C LEU A 60 -7.13 14.32 -2.82
N ALA A 61 -6.89 14.54 -1.52
CA ALA A 61 -6.66 15.87 -0.96
C ALA A 61 -5.40 16.52 -1.57
N HIS A 62 -4.36 15.72 -1.80
CA HIS A 62 -3.18 16.17 -2.52
C HIS A 62 -3.49 16.53 -3.97
N CYS A 63 -4.18 15.68 -4.74
CA CYS A 63 -4.59 16.00 -6.12
C CYS A 63 -5.40 17.30 -6.22
N GLN A 64 -6.26 17.58 -5.23
CA GLN A 64 -7.01 18.83 -5.15
C GLN A 64 -6.13 20.05 -4.84
N THR A 65 -5.08 19.89 -4.03
CA THR A 65 -4.21 21.00 -3.61
C THR A 65 -3.13 21.36 -4.63
N VAL A 66 -2.83 20.50 -5.61
CA VAL A 66 -1.81 20.77 -6.65
C VAL A 66 -2.36 20.98 -8.05
N GLU A 67 -3.67 21.15 -8.22
CA GLU A 67 -4.32 21.34 -9.54
C GLU A 67 -3.87 20.28 -10.58
N GLY A 68 -3.57 19.04 -10.15
CA GLY A 68 -3.17 17.95 -11.04
C GLY A 68 -1.70 17.90 -11.49
N ARG A 69 -0.75 18.59 -10.83
CA ARG A 69 0.69 18.42 -11.13
C ARG A 69 1.32 17.16 -10.48
N HIS A 70 2.26 16.54 -11.19
CA HIS A 70 2.81 15.19 -10.92
C HIS A 70 3.60 15.09 -9.59
N PHE A 71 3.34 14.04 -8.81
CA PHE A 71 3.74 13.87 -7.40
C PHE A 71 5.04 13.10 -7.13
N GLU A 72 5.90 12.85 -8.12
CA GLU A 72 7.10 12.03 -7.87
C GLU A 72 8.14 12.69 -6.93
N HIS A 73 8.10 14.01 -6.74
CA HIS A 73 9.14 14.71 -5.97
C HIS A 73 8.95 14.70 -4.44
N LEU A 74 7.74 14.43 -3.93
CA LEU A 74 7.44 14.54 -2.49
C LEU A 74 7.73 13.25 -1.69
N ILE A 75 7.78 12.10 -2.37
CA ILE A 75 8.04 10.81 -1.71
C ILE A 75 9.51 10.72 -1.27
N ASN A 76 10.44 11.27 -2.03
CA ASN A 76 11.88 11.25 -1.70
C ASN A 76 12.23 12.10 -0.48
N GLU A 77 11.51 13.19 -0.19
CA GLU A 77 11.78 14.01 0.98
C GLU A 77 11.27 13.36 2.28
N LYS A 78 10.09 12.74 2.27
CA LYS A 78 9.59 12.00 3.45
C LYS A 78 10.50 10.81 3.79
N VAL A 79 11.01 10.09 2.79
CA VAL A 79 11.93 8.95 3.00
C VAL A 79 13.26 9.41 3.61
N LYS A 80 13.85 10.52 3.12
CA LYS A 80 15.08 11.10 3.70
C LYS A 80 14.86 11.59 5.13
N ASN A 81 13.76 12.27 5.39
CA ASN A 81 13.46 12.81 6.72
C ASN A 81 13.15 11.70 7.75
N ASN A 82 12.53 10.60 7.32
CA ASN A 82 12.27 9.46 8.21
C ASN A 82 13.56 8.66 8.49
N SER A 83 14.46 8.55 7.51
CA SER A 83 15.78 7.94 7.69
C SER A 83 16.67 8.75 8.65
N LEU A 84 16.69 10.08 8.54
CA LEU A 84 17.43 10.97 9.44
C LEU A 84 16.89 10.94 10.89
N LYS A 85 15.57 10.85 11.08
CA LYS A 85 14.95 10.70 12.41
C LYS A 85 15.30 9.37 13.06
N ASN A 86 15.29 8.27 12.29
CA ASN A 86 15.63 6.94 12.81
C ASN A 86 17.12 6.81 13.19
N VAL A 87 18.04 7.46 12.44
CA VAL A 87 19.47 7.50 12.78
C VAL A 87 19.74 8.35 14.03
N THR A 88 18.99 9.43 14.23
CA THR A 88 19.15 10.28 15.42
C THR A 88 18.62 9.59 16.68
N TYR A 89 17.47 8.91 16.58
CA TYR A 89 16.87 8.17 17.70
C TYR A 89 17.77 7.02 18.22
N THR A 90 18.39 6.27 17.31
CA THR A 90 19.30 5.17 17.71
C THR A 90 20.60 5.67 18.33
N ARG A 91 21.08 6.85 17.94
CA ARG A 91 22.31 7.46 18.48
C ARG A 91 22.11 8.07 19.88
N THR A 92 20.89 8.45 20.26
CA THR A 92 20.59 9.03 21.59
C THR A 92 20.24 8.00 22.66
N HIS A 93 20.17 6.70 22.33
CA HIS A 93 19.77 5.63 23.25
C HIS A 93 20.82 4.50 23.37
N THR A 94 22.09 4.87 23.25
CA THR A 94 23.22 4.02 23.67
C THR A 94 24.12 4.83 24.60
N HIS A 95 23.73 4.91 25.87
CA HIS A 95 24.65 5.13 26.98
C HIS A 95 24.07 4.60 28.29
#